data_AF-A0A975MA07-F1
#
_entry.id   AF-A0A975MA07-F1
#
_cell.length_a   1.000
_cell.length_b   1.000
_cell.length_c   1.000
_cell.angle_alpha   90.00
_cell.angle_beta   90.00
_cell.angle_gamma   90.00
#
_symmetry.space_group_name_H-M   'P 1'
#
loop_
_entity.id
_entity.type
_entity.pdbx_description
1 polymer ?
#
loop_
_entity_poly.entity_id
_entity_poly.type
_entity_poly.pdbx_seq_one_letter_code
_entity_poly.pdbx_strand_id
1 'polypeptide(L)'
;MSVTVGAGALLVVSVLFQQRTRTIEGTWIDLFEGSRFFEGEDLLTACNSDFMDAPWLDYYPNADSATGRLIDANRNSGTFVSKYGSWPVAAYSVKFEGHHQIVGVGFGHLGASPSEYVVDRMISIKPIASPKCDFRPG
;
A
#
# COMPACT_ATOMS: atom_id res chain seq x y z
N MET A 1 27.19 -26.42 18.62
CA MET A 1 26.59 -26.04 17.32
C MET A 1 25.08 -26.16 17.45
N SER A 2 24.39 -25.11 17.91
CA SER A 2 22.91 -25.16 18.08
C SER A 2 22.19 -23.84 17.76
N VAL A 3 22.88 -22.88 17.12
CA VAL A 3 22.32 -21.53 16.88
C VAL A 3 21.62 -21.43 15.51
N THR A 4 21.90 -22.34 14.58
CA THR A 4 21.38 -22.29 13.20
C THR A 4 19.95 -22.81 13.05
N VAL A 5 19.48 -23.72 13.91
CA VAL A 5 18.12 -24.28 13.81
C VAL A 5 17.05 -23.27 14.23
N GLY A 6 17.35 -22.40 15.20
CA GLY A 6 16.41 -21.39 15.69
C GLY A 6 16.11 -20.28 14.68
N ALA A 7 17.14 -19.79 13.98
CA ALA A 7 16.98 -18.70 13.02
C ALA A 7 16.15 -19.10 11.78
N GLY A 8 16.35 -20.32 11.27
CA GLY A 8 15.57 -20.84 10.13
C GLY A 8 14.10 -21.04 10.48
N ALA A 9 13.80 -21.60 11.65
CA ALA A 9 12.42 -21.80 12.10
C ALA A 9 11.69 -20.46 12.33
N LEU A 10 12.36 -19.46 12.93
CA LEU A 10 11.83 -18.11 13.10
C LEU A 10 11.50 -17.46 11.77
N LEU A 11 12.37 -17.59 10.76
CA LEU A 11 12.17 -17.00 9.44
C LEU A 11 10.96 -17.61 8.73
N VAL A 12 10.81 -18.94 8.77
CA VAL A 12 9.64 -19.63 8.19
C VAL A 12 8.35 -19.24 8.91
N VAL A 13 8.36 -19.17 10.24
CA VAL A 13 7.17 -18.75 11.02
C VAL A 13 6.78 -17.31 10.71
N SER A 14 7.75 -16.39 10.60
CA SER A 14 7.48 -14.99 10.24
C SER A 14 6.88 -14.86 8.85
N VAL A 15 7.41 -15.58 7.85
CA VAL A 15 6.86 -15.59 6.48
C VAL A 15 5.43 -16.13 6.48
N LEU A 16 5.18 -17.27 7.13
CA LEU A 16 3.84 -17.85 7.23
C LEU A 16 2.86 -16.94 7.97
N PHE A 17 3.33 -16.19 8.97
CA PHE A 17 2.50 -15.23 9.70
C PHE A 17 2.13 -14.03 8.83
N GLN A 18 3.06 -13.52 8.03
CA GLN A 18 2.82 -12.41 7.10
C GLN A 18 1.88 -12.81 5.96
N GLN A 19 1.96 -14.05 5.50
CA GLN A 19 1.09 -14.61 4.45
C GLN A 19 -0.31 -15.01 4.94
N ARG A 20 -0.60 -14.90 6.25
CA ARG A 20 -1.92 -15.25 6.78
C ARG A 20 -2.93 -14.14 6.48
N THR A 21 -4.11 -14.52 5.97
CA THR A 21 -5.24 -13.60 5.86
C THR A 21 -5.63 -13.03 7.23
N ARG A 22 -5.67 -11.71 7.32
CA ARG A 22 -6.07 -10.94 8.50
C ARG A 22 -6.75 -9.64 8.09
N THR A 23 -7.40 -8.99 9.05
CA THR A 23 -7.87 -7.62 8.84
C THR A 23 -6.68 -6.67 8.90
N ILE A 24 -6.56 -5.84 7.87
CA ILE A 24 -5.48 -4.87 7.66
C ILE A 24 -6.15 -3.52 7.42
N GLU A 25 -5.58 -2.48 8.01
CA GLU A 25 -6.03 -1.09 7.82
C GLU A 25 -4.83 -0.17 7.65
N GLY A 26 -5.04 0.94 6.95
CA GLY A 26 -3.95 1.88 6.67
C GLY A 26 -4.32 2.91 5.62
N THR A 27 -3.29 3.57 5.10
CA THR A 27 -3.44 4.59 4.06
C THR A 27 -2.99 4.05 2.71
N TRP A 28 -3.86 4.12 1.72
CA TRP A 28 -3.53 3.82 0.32
C TRP A 28 -3.42 5.12 -0.46
N ILE A 29 -2.24 5.36 -1.04
CA ILE A 29 -2.00 6.46 -1.98
C ILE A 29 -2.08 5.86 -3.39
N ASP A 30 -3.14 6.22 -4.11
CA ASP A 30 -3.43 5.80 -5.47
C ASP A 30 -2.78 6.77 -6.47
N LEU A 31 -1.74 6.25 -7.12
CA LEU A 31 -0.99 6.80 -8.24
C LEU A 31 -1.02 5.74 -9.33
N PHE A 32 -1.59 6.08 -10.51
CA PHE A 32 -1.74 5.16 -11.64
C PHE A 32 -0.53 4.23 -11.82
N GLU A 33 0.67 4.82 -11.88
CA GLU A 33 1.94 4.13 -11.67
C GLU A 33 2.57 4.66 -10.39
N GLY A 34 2.91 3.77 -9.46
CA GLY A 34 3.56 4.11 -8.20
C GLY A 34 2.64 4.15 -6.98
N SER A 35 1.44 3.55 -7.04
CA SER A 35 0.57 3.41 -5.87
C SER A 35 1.28 2.70 -4.71
N ARG A 36 0.98 3.12 -3.48
CA ARG A 36 1.62 2.60 -2.26
C ARG A 36 0.65 2.52 -1.09
N PHE A 37 0.81 1.49 -0.26
CA PHE A 37 0.00 1.26 0.92
C PHE A 37 0.86 1.20 2.17
N PHE A 38 0.40 1.91 3.20
CA PHE A 38 1.08 2.07 4.47
C PHE A 38 0.17 1.50 5.55
N GLU A 39 0.49 0.29 6.01
CA GLU A 39 -0.29 -0.38 7.05
C GLU A 39 -0.18 0.38 8.38
N GLY A 40 -1.32 0.62 9.04
CA GLY A 40 -1.39 1.23 10.35
C GLY A 40 -1.06 2.73 10.39
N GLU A 41 -0.71 3.32 9.24
CA GLU A 41 -0.26 4.69 9.14
C GLU A 41 -1.36 5.62 8.62
N ASP A 42 -1.35 6.86 9.12
CA ASP A 42 -2.14 7.96 8.59
C ASP A 42 -1.45 8.65 7.41
N LEU A 43 -2.13 9.65 6.81
CA LEU A 43 -1.56 10.37 5.66
C LEU A 43 -0.24 11.07 5.99
N LEU A 44 -0.11 11.67 7.17
CA LEU A 44 1.10 12.42 7.53
C LEU A 44 2.31 11.49 7.63
N THR A 45 2.12 10.30 8.20
CA THR A 45 3.16 9.29 8.32
C THR A 45 3.47 8.66 6.96
N ALA A 46 2.45 8.41 6.14
CA ALA A 46 2.58 7.87 4.78
C ALA A 46 3.29 8.85 3.80
N CYS A 47 3.19 10.16 4.02
CA CYS A 47 3.90 11.17 3.22
C CYS A 47 5.37 11.33 3.69
N ASN A 48 6.18 10.27 3.63
CA ASN A 48 7.59 10.27 4.06
C ASN A 48 8.59 9.97 2.93
N SER A 49 9.88 9.97 3.25
CA SER A 49 10.96 9.65 2.29
C SER A 49 10.93 8.21 1.78
N ASP A 50 10.29 7.33 2.52
CA ASP A 50 10.28 5.87 2.33
C ASP A 50 9.05 5.45 1.52
N PHE A 51 8.32 6.42 0.95
CA PHE A 51 7.18 6.19 0.09
C PHE A 51 7.47 5.13 -0.98
N MET A 52 8.67 5.19 -1.58
CA MET A 52 9.06 4.26 -2.64
C MET A 52 9.23 2.82 -2.15
N ASP A 53 9.55 2.63 -0.87
CA ASP A 53 9.81 1.34 -0.22
C ASP A 53 8.54 0.67 0.32
N ALA A 54 7.45 1.43 0.45
CA ALA A 54 6.17 0.89 0.90
C ALA A 54 5.63 -0.20 -0.07
N PRO A 55 4.87 -1.18 0.45
CA PRO A 55 4.25 -2.20 -0.37
C PRO A 55 3.12 -1.65 -1.24
N TRP A 56 2.77 -2.40 -2.29
CA TRP A 56 1.60 -2.11 -3.11
C TRP A 56 0.32 -2.64 -2.49
N LEU A 57 -0.83 -2.09 -2.89
CA LEU A 57 -2.14 -2.68 -2.64
C LEU A 57 -2.68 -3.25 -3.95
N ASP A 58 -2.82 -4.56 -4.05
CA ASP A 58 -3.39 -5.23 -5.22
C ASP A 58 -4.93 -5.23 -5.12
N TYR A 59 -5.53 -4.08 -5.44
CA TYR A 59 -6.97 -3.89 -5.43
C TYR A 59 -7.42 -2.82 -6.42
N TYR A 60 -8.11 -3.24 -7.47
CA TYR A 60 -8.89 -2.35 -8.33
C TYR A 60 -10.29 -2.95 -8.55
N PRO A 61 -11.35 -2.35 -7.96
CA PRO A 61 -12.69 -2.87 -8.10
C PRO A 61 -13.22 -2.64 -9.53
N ASN A 62 -14.24 -3.40 -9.92
CA ASN A 62 -14.96 -3.15 -11.17
C ASN A 62 -15.46 -1.69 -11.22
N ALA A 63 -15.32 -1.03 -12.38
CA ALA A 63 -15.72 0.36 -12.60
C ALA A 63 -17.18 0.65 -12.22
N ASP A 64 -18.09 -0.31 -12.45
CA ASP A 64 -19.52 -0.16 -12.16
C ASP A 64 -19.88 -0.40 -10.69
N SER A 65 -18.93 -0.81 -9.86
CA SER A 65 -19.15 -0.97 -8.42
C SER A 65 -19.22 0.39 -7.72
N ALA A 66 -19.85 0.43 -6.55
CA ALA A 66 -19.89 1.65 -5.73
C ALA A 66 -18.46 2.14 -5.37
N THR A 67 -17.56 1.22 -5.07
CA THR A 67 -16.14 1.50 -4.80
C THR A 67 -15.42 2.03 -6.05
N GLY A 68 -15.66 1.42 -7.22
CA GLY A 68 -15.07 1.86 -8.49
C GLY A 68 -15.46 3.29 -8.83
N ARG A 69 -16.75 3.62 -8.73
CA ARG A 69 -17.24 5.00 -8.90
C ARG A 69 -16.68 5.98 -7.87
N LEU A 70 -16.50 5.55 -6.62
CA LEU A 70 -15.88 6.38 -5.59
C LEU A 70 -14.42 6.71 -5.93
N ILE A 71 -13.65 5.71 -6.36
CA ILE A 71 -12.25 5.89 -6.74
C ILE A 71 -12.15 6.83 -7.95
N ASP A 72 -12.96 6.60 -8.98
CA ASP A 72 -12.98 7.43 -10.18
C ASP A 72 -13.34 8.90 -9.87
N ALA A 73 -14.34 9.12 -9.02
CA ALA A 73 -14.76 10.47 -8.61
C ALA A 73 -13.71 11.23 -7.78
N ASN A 74 -12.80 10.53 -7.10
CA ASN A 74 -11.73 11.13 -6.29
C ASN A 74 -10.36 11.06 -6.96
N ARG A 75 -10.29 10.49 -8.17
CA ARG A 75 -9.08 10.38 -8.95
C ARG A 75 -8.50 11.78 -9.12
N ASN A 76 -7.27 11.98 -8.67
CA ASN A 76 -6.56 13.27 -8.73
C ASN A 76 -7.08 14.38 -7.80
N SER A 77 -7.73 14.03 -6.68
CA SER A 77 -8.23 15.03 -5.70
C SER A 77 -7.15 15.67 -4.83
N GLY A 78 -5.88 15.26 -4.91
CA GLY A 78 -4.75 15.84 -4.19
C GLY A 78 -3.46 15.93 -5.00
N THR A 79 -2.33 16.17 -4.31
CA THR A 79 -1.03 16.41 -4.95
C THR A 79 0.13 15.79 -4.16
N PHE A 80 1.00 15.06 -4.85
CA PHE A 80 2.27 14.55 -4.35
C PHE A 80 3.43 15.32 -4.97
N VAL A 81 4.30 15.90 -4.15
CA VAL A 81 5.42 16.75 -4.55
C VAL A 81 6.75 16.12 -4.14
N SER A 82 7.67 16.04 -5.09
CA SER A 82 9.00 15.46 -4.95
C SER A 82 10.09 16.35 -5.54
N LYS A 83 11.36 15.97 -5.35
CA LYS A 83 12.49 16.53 -6.13
C LYS A 83 12.42 16.25 -7.63
N TYR A 84 11.64 15.27 -8.06
CA TYR A 84 11.51 14.83 -9.46
C TYR A 84 10.27 15.41 -10.15
N GLY A 85 9.39 16.13 -9.44
CA GLY A 85 8.15 16.66 -9.98
C GLY A 85 6.99 16.62 -9.00
N SER A 86 5.82 17.02 -9.51
CA SER A 86 4.55 17.04 -8.79
C SER A 86 3.49 16.31 -9.60
N TRP A 87 2.76 15.39 -8.98
CA TRP A 87 1.73 14.59 -9.64
C TRP A 87 0.42 14.63 -8.87
N PRO A 88 -0.73 14.58 -9.55
CA PRO A 88 -1.99 14.41 -8.87
C PRO A 88 -2.09 13.02 -8.24
N VAL A 89 -2.75 12.94 -7.09
CA VAL A 89 -2.97 11.68 -6.37
C VAL A 89 -4.37 11.60 -5.79
N ALA A 90 -4.85 10.39 -5.54
CA ALA A 90 -5.94 10.15 -4.60
C ALA A 90 -5.39 9.42 -3.37
N ALA A 91 -5.93 9.70 -2.19
CA ALA A 91 -5.53 8.99 -0.97
C ALA A 91 -6.77 8.50 -0.23
N TYR A 92 -6.65 7.32 0.35
CA TYR A 92 -7.77 6.64 1.00
C TYR A 92 -7.33 6.05 2.34
N SER A 93 -8.19 6.20 3.35
CA SER A 93 -8.15 5.31 4.51
C SER A 93 -8.90 4.03 4.13
N VAL A 94 -8.19 2.91 4.15
CA VAL A 94 -8.74 1.60 3.76
C VAL A 94 -8.68 0.61 4.90
N LYS A 95 -9.62 -0.33 4.87
CA LYS A 95 -9.67 -1.50 5.74
C LYS A 95 -10.14 -2.69 4.90
N PHE A 96 -9.44 -3.81 4.99
CA PHE A 96 -9.74 -5.00 4.22
C PHE A 96 -9.33 -6.27 4.95
N GLU A 97 -9.87 -7.40 4.54
CA GLU A 97 -9.28 -8.71 4.79
C GLU A 97 -8.34 -9.05 3.63
N GLY A 98 -7.13 -9.46 3.97
CA GLY A 98 -6.10 -9.76 2.99
C GLY A 98 -4.83 -10.27 3.67
N HIS A 99 -3.76 -10.41 2.91
CA HIS A 99 -2.48 -10.90 3.41
C HIS A 99 -1.30 -10.18 2.75
N HIS A 100 -0.15 -10.19 3.43
CA HIS A 100 1.08 -9.62 2.89
C HIS A 100 1.80 -10.69 2.08
N GLN A 101 1.92 -10.46 0.78
CA GLN A 101 2.65 -11.33 -0.11
C GLN A 101 4.09 -10.83 -0.23
N ILE A 102 5.00 -11.55 0.42
CA ILE A 102 6.45 -11.37 0.31
C ILE A 102 6.98 -12.53 -0.52
N VAL A 103 7.09 -12.34 -1.84
CA VAL A 103 7.66 -13.37 -2.71
C VAL A 103 8.60 -12.68 -3.69
N GLY A 104 9.85 -13.14 -3.75
CA GLY A 104 10.90 -12.65 -4.65
C GLY A 104 10.64 -12.85 -6.15
N VAL A 105 9.37 -13.02 -6.55
CA VAL A 105 8.89 -13.19 -7.93
C VAL A 105 7.49 -12.57 -8.04
N GLY A 106 7.38 -11.28 -7.69
CA GLY A 106 6.14 -10.50 -7.76
C GLY A 106 6.51 -9.03 -7.83
N PHE A 107 6.64 -8.52 -9.06
CA PHE A 107 6.98 -7.13 -9.30
C PHE A 107 5.70 -6.31 -9.26
N GLY A 108 5.39 -5.66 -8.14
CA GLY A 108 4.25 -4.74 -8.05
C GLY A 108 4.28 -3.74 -9.19
N HIS A 109 3.17 -3.69 -9.94
CA HIS A 109 2.82 -3.11 -11.26
C HIS A 109 3.93 -2.72 -12.26
N LEU A 110 5.11 -2.22 -11.87
CA LEU A 110 6.29 -1.97 -12.72
C LEU A 110 7.65 -2.00 -11.94
N GLY A 111 7.90 -3.01 -11.10
CA GLY A 111 9.28 -3.39 -10.73
C GLY A 111 9.94 -2.72 -9.52
N ALA A 112 9.20 -1.99 -8.68
CA ALA A 112 9.79 -1.13 -7.64
C ALA A 112 9.53 -1.53 -6.17
N SER A 113 8.79 -2.59 -5.88
CA SER A 113 8.71 -3.10 -4.50
C SER A 113 8.53 -4.62 -4.51
N PRO A 114 9.34 -5.38 -3.75
CA PRO A 114 9.29 -6.84 -3.72
C PRO A 114 8.10 -7.40 -2.92
N SER A 115 7.17 -6.55 -2.48
CA SER A 115 6.04 -6.97 -1.65
C SER A 115 4.76 -6.17 -1.92
N GLU A 116 3.64 -6.85 -1.76
CA GLU A 116 2.29 -6.31 -1.99
C GLU A 116 1.30 -6.88 -0.97
N TYR A 117 0.24 -6.13 -0.70
CA TYR A 117 -0.92 -6.60 0.02
C TYR A 117 -1.98 -7.06 -0.97
N VAL A 118 -2.33 -8.34 -0.89
CA VAL A 118 -3.41 -8.93 -1.68
C VAL A 118 -4.71 -8.75 -0.91
N VAL A 119 -5.71 -8.15 -1.56
CA VAL A 119 -7.01 -7.86 -0.95
C VAL A 119 -7.99 -8.98 -1.28
N ASP A 120 -8.33 -9.78 -0.27
CA ASP A 120 -9.37 -10.83 -0.38
C ASP A 120 -10.77 -10.22 -0.33
N ARG A 121 -10.97 -9.23 0.56
CA ARG A 121 -12.26 -8.54 0.74
C ARG A 121 -12.09 -7.12 1.27
N MET A 122 -12.55 -6.14 0.49
CA MET A 122 -12.60 -4.75 0.95
C MET A 122 -13.71 -4.57 2.02
N ILE A 123 -13.36 -4.03 3.19
CA ILE A 123 -14.30 -3.75 4.29
C ILE A 123 -14.75 -2.29 4.25
N SER A 124 -13.80 -1.36 4.09
CA SER A 124 -14.12 0.06 3.96
C SER A 124 -13.05 0.78 3.17
N ILE A 125 -13.49 1.74 2.37
CA ILE A 125 -12.64 2.73 1.72
C ILE A 125 -13.24 4.11 1.98
N LYS A 126 -12.42 5.06 2.39
CA LYS A 126 -12.85 6.43 2.64
C LYS A 126 -11.84 7.40 2.00
N PRO A 127 -12.27 8.30 1.12
CA PRO A 127 -11.37 9.29 0.54
C PRO A 127 -10.84 10.21 1.65
N ILE A 128 -9.56 10.51 1.59
CA ILE A 128 -8.93 11.55 2.39
C ILE A 128 -9.02 12.84 1.59
N ALA A 129 -9.61 13.88 2.15
CA ALA A 129 -9.87 15.13 1.43
C ALA A 129 -8.57 15.86 1.08
N SER A 130 -8.40 16.20 -0.20
CA SER A 130 -7.33 17.04 -0.74
C SER A 130 -5.93 16.77 -0.16
N PRO A 131 -5.41 15.52 -0.26
CA PRO A 131 -4.14 15.16 0.34
C PRO A 131 -3.02 15.98 -0.30
N LYS A 132 -2.16 16.57 0.53
CA LYS A 132 -0.91 17.21 0.10
C LYS A 132 0.26 16.46 0.74
N CYS A 133 0.98 15.70 -0.05
CA CYS A 133 2.23 15.07 0.35
C CYS A 133 3.40 15.82 -0.27
N ASP A 134 4.33 16.31 0.55
CA ASP A 134 5.57 16.95 0.09
C ASP A 134 6.75 16.30 0.80
N PHE A 135 7.59 15.60 0.05
CA PHE A 135 8.79 14.94 0.60
C PHE A 135 10.10 15.52 0.05
N ARG A 136 10.08 16.78 -0.40
CA ARG A 136 11.31 17.45 -0.82
C ARG A 136 12.36 17.39 0.31
N PRO A 137 13.59 16.91 0.05
CA PRO A 137 14.65 16.97 1.05
C PRO A 137 14.87 18.44 1.42
N GLY A 138 14.79 18.74 2.72
CA GLY A 138 15.02 20.07 3.28
C GLY A 138 16.46 20.54 3.16
#